data_AF-A0A2D6GLE7-F1
#
_entry.id   AF-A0A2D6GLE7-F1
#
_cell.length_a   1.000
_cell.length_b   1.000
_cell.length_c   1.000
_cell.angle_alpha   90.00
_cell.angle_beta   90.00
_cell.angle_gamma   90.00
#
_symmetry.space_group_name_H-M   'P 1'
#
loop_
_entity.id
_entity.type
_entity.pdbx_description
1 polymer ?
#
loop_
_entity_poly.entity_id
_entity_poly.type
_entity_poly.pdbx_seq_one_letter_code
_entity_poly.pdbx_strand_id
1 'polypeptide(L)'
;MEFELKLSSLMENTSAFENASEQQLYAKIVYHMNHLGLFALVAGFALYLTGMLTPHVPLEDLPQYWSLPLEQYLEKTGALTGWQWISELGYGDVAPLLGVAVLASITLVCYLVLFFQFLQRGAKPLVVITVIELFFMLLSASNLIQISH
;
A
#
# COMPACT_ATOMS: atom_id res chain seq x y z
N MET A 1 46.76 -6.39 16.81
CA MET A 1 46.15 -5.05 16.95
C MET A 1 45.99 -4.36 15.60
N GLU A 2 47.03 -4.22 14.77
CA GLU A 2 46.87 -3.70 13.39
C GLU A 2 45.97 -4.53 12.48
N PHE A 3 46.01 -5.87 12.60
CA PHE A 3 45.14 -6.76 11.83
C PHE A 3 43.65 -6.57 12.17
N GLU A 4 43.33 -6.44 13.45
CA GLU A 4 41.96 -6.17 13.95
C GLU A 4 41.47 -4.78 13.51
N LEU A 5 42.33 -3.76 13.57
CA LEU A 5 42.03 -2.40 13.07
C LEU A 5 41.76 -2.42 11.57
N LYS A 6 42.59 -3.13 10.80
CA LYS A 6 42.43 -3.28 9.36
C LYS A 6 41.18 -4.07 9.02
N LEU A 7 40.89 -5.14 9.76
CA LEU A 7 39.68 -5.94 9.62
C LEU A 7 38.43 -5.12 9.97
N SER A 8 38.45 -4.32 11.03
CA SER A 8 37.35 -3.42 11.39
C SER A 8 37.13 -2.33 10.32
N SER A 9 38.20 -1.73 9.77
CA SER A 9 38.09 -0.72 8.72
C SER A 9 37.62 -1.30 7.37
N LEU A 10 37.98 -2.56 7.10
CA LEU A 10 37.50 -3.28 5.92
C LEU A 10 36.04 -3.68 6.11
N MET A 11 35.64 -4.14 7.30
CA MET A 11 34.24 -4.44 7.63
C MET A 11 33.37 -3.18 7.64
N GLU A 12 33.90 -2.04 8.09
CA GLU A 12 33.24 -0.72 8.07
C GLU A 12 33.10 -0.16 6.64
N ASN A 13 34.09 -0.39 5.76
CA ASN A 13 33.94 -0.12 4.33
C ASN A 13 33.05 -1.14 3.60
N THR A 14 32.93 -2.36 4.13
CA THR A 14 32.05 -3.40 3.55
C THR A 14 30.60 -3.19 3.99
N SER A 15 30.34 -2.62 5.17
CA SER A 15 28.98 -2.20 5.57
C SER A 15 28.51 -0.95 4.83
N ALA A 16 29.44 -0.16 4.29
CA ALA A 16 29.19 0.80 3.22
C ALA A 16 29.11 0.09 1.85
N PHE A 17 28.26 -0.95 1.72
CA PHE A 17 27.73 -1.29 0.39
C PHE A 17 27.00 -0.05 -0.09
N GLU A 18 27.64 0.70 -0.99
CA GLU A 18 27.01 1.83 -1.68
C GLU A 18 25.73 1.27 -2.32
N ASN A 19 24.58 1.62 -1.72
CA ASN A 19 23.29 1.03 -2.11
C ASN A 19 23.14 1.19 -3.62
N ALA A 20 22.81 0.10 -4.32
CA ALA A 20 22.59 0.16 -5.76
C ALA A 20 21.57 1.27 -6.06
N SER A 21 21.73 1.98 -7.17
CA SER A 21 20.88 3.12 -7.54
C SER A 21 19.37 2.81 -7.42
N GLU A 22 18.99 1.57 -7.71
CA GLU A 22 17.63 1.04 -7.65
C GLU A 22 17.13 0.88 -6.20
N GLN A 23 17.99 0.46 -5.27
CA GLN A 23 17.68 0.36 -3.85
C GLN A 23 17.46 1.74 -3.23
N GLN A 24 18.28 2.73 -3.62
CA GLN A 24 18.11 4.11 -3.16
C GLN A 24 16.80 4.71 -3.67
N LEU A 25 16.47 4.50 -4.95
CA LEU A 25 15.22 4.95 -5.53
C LEU A 25 14.00 4.27 -4.86
N TYR A 26 14.07 2.96 -4.66
CA TYR A 26 13.04 2.21 -3.96
C TYR A 26 12.82 2.78 -2.55
N ALA A 27 13.88 2.96 -1.77
CA ALA A 27 13.81 3.51 -0.42
C ALA A 27 13.18 4.92 -0.42
N LYS A 28 13.52 5.76 -1.41
CA LYS A 28 12.94 7.09 -1.55
C LYS A 28 11.44 7.06 -1.83
N ILE A 29 10.98 6.16 -2.71
CA ILE A 29 9.56 5.99 -3.02
C ILE A 29 8.81 5.52 -1.78
N VAL A 30 9.31 4.45 -1.13
CA VAL A 30 8.70 3.89 0.08
C VAL A 30 8.61 4.96 1.16
N TYR A 31 9.69 5.72 1.41
CA TYR A 31 9.69 6.77 2.43
C TYR A 31 8.60 7.81 2.20
N HIS A 32 8.51 8.38 0.99
CA HIS A 32 7.54 9.44 0.69
C HIS A 32 6.10 8.91 0.67
N MET A 33 5.88 7.76 0.03
CA MET A 33 4.54 7.18 -0.08
C MET A 33 4.03 6.67 1.27
N ASN A 34 4.90 6.10 2.11
CA ASN A 34 4.55 5.69 3.46
C ASN A 34 4.14 6.89 4.31
N HIS A 35 4.91 7.97 4.26
CA HIS A 35 4.56 9.18 4.99
C HIS A 35 3.24 9.80 4.50
N LEU A 36 3.03 9.83 3.17
CA LEU A 36 1.79 10.30 2.56
C LEU A 36 0.59 9.44 2.97
N GLY A 37 0.70 8.12 2.86
CA GLY A 37 -0.36 7.18 3.19
C GLY A 37 -0.70 7.19 4.68
N LEU A 38 0.32 7.25 5.55
CA LEU A 38 0.13 7.38 6.99
C LEU A 38 -0.53 8.72 7.35
N PHE A 39 -0.08 9.82 6.74
CA PHE A 39 -0.71 11.12 6.96
C PHE A 39 -2.18 11.11 6.54
N ALA A 40 -2.50 10.57 5.35
CA ALA A 40 -3.87 10.46 4.88
C ALA A 40 -4.74 9.57 5.79
N LEU A 41 -4.19 8.46 6.27
CA LEU A 41 -4.86 7.56 7.23
C LEU A 41 -5.19 8.28 8.53
N VAL A 42 -4.19 8.93 9.14
CA VAL A 42 -4.34 9.65 10.42
C VAL A 42 -5.28 10.84 10.27
N ALA A 43 -5.16 11.60 9.18
CA ALA A 43 -6.04 12.73 8.89
C ALA A 43 -7.49 12.27 8.69
N GLY A 44 -7.72 11.22 7.88
CA GLY A 44 -9.04 10.63 7.70
C GLY A 44 -9.65 10.14 9.00
N PHE A 45 -8.84 9.49 9.85
CA PHE A 45 -9.29 9.01 11.15
C PHE A 45 -9.57 10.17 12.13
N ALA A 46 -8.80 11.26 12.09
CA ALA A 46 -9.07 12.44 12.89
C ALA A 46 -10.39 13.13 12.46
N LEU A 47 -10.67 13.20 11.15
CA LEU A 47 -11.94 13.71 10.63
C LEU A 47 -13.14 12.87 11.10
N TYR A 48 -12.97 11.55 11.17
CA TYR A 48 -13.96 10.64 11.73
C TYR A 48 -14.20 10.90 13.22
N LEU A 49 -13.13 10.94 14.03
CA LEU A 49 -13.25 11.13 15.48
C LEU A 49 -13.83 12.49 15.88
N THR A 50 -13.54 13.53 15.09
CA THR A 50 -14.07 14.88 15.34
C THR A 50 -15.54 15.03 14.93
N GLY A 51 -16.11 14.02 14.27
CA GLY A 51 -17.48 14.08 13.74
C GLY A 51 -17.66 15.09 12.60
N MET A 52 -16.55 15.54 12.00
CA MET A 52 -16.58 16.51 10.90
C MET A 52 -17.16 15.89 9.62
N LEU A 53 -16.98 14.57 9.46
CA LEU A 53 -17.64 13.77 8.44
C LEU A 53 -18.65 12.82 9.10
N THR A 54 -19.86 12.77 8.57
CA THR A 54 -20.87 11.79 8.99
C THR A 54 -20.39 10.39 8.61
N PRO A 55 -20.38 9.42 9.53
CA PRO A 55 -20.06 8.05 9.16
C PRO A 55 -21.20 7.41 8.36
N HIS A 56 -20.85 6.46 7.51
CA HIS A 56 -21.81 5.63 6.77
C HIS A 56 -22.54 4.69 7.73
N VAL A 57 -21.79 4.05 8.64
CA VAL A 57 -22.36 3.26 9.75
C VAL A 57 -22.19 4.03 11.06
N PRO A 58 -23.29 4.44 11.72
CA PRO A 58 -23.23 5.09 13.03
C PRO A 58 -22.49 4.23 14.06
N LEU A 59 -21.69 4.88 14.92
CA LEU A 59 -20.93 4.23 15.99
C LEU A 59 -21.83 3.42 16.94
N GLU A 60 -23.05 3.88 17.17
CA GLU A 60 -24.04 3.25 18.05
C GLU A 60 -24.55 1.92 17.48
N ASP A 61 -24.64 1.81 16.16
CA ASP A 61 -25.12 0.63 15.47
C ASP A 61 -23.99 -0.34 15.08
N LEU A 62 -22.73 0.08 15.19
CA LEU A 62 -21.55 -0.73 14.86
C LEU A 62 -21.56 -2.14 15.51
N PRO A 63 -21.94 -2.32 16.79
CA PRO A 63 -22.01 -3.65 17.41
C PRO A 63 -23.03 -4.60 16.78
N GLN A 64 -24.02 -4.07 16.06
CA GLN A 64 -25.03 -4.88 15.36
C GLN A 64 -24.48 -5.45 14.04
N TYR A 65 -23.50 -4.77 13.44
CA TYR A 65 -22.98 -5.07 12.11
C TYR A 65 -21.63 -5.80 12.13
N TRP A 66 -20.74 -5.51 13.09
CA TRP A 66 -19.35 -6.01 13.11
C TRP A 66 -19.18 -7.54 13.24
N SER A 67 -20.25 -8.25 13.65
CA SER A 67 -20.27 -9.70 13.83
C SER A 67 -20.94 -10.41 12.66
N LEU A 68 -21.52 -9.65 11.72
CA LEU A 68 -22.20 -10.22 10.57
C LEU A 68 -21.18 -10.72 9.53
N PRO A 69 -21.48 -11.81 8.81
CA PRO A 69 -20.76 -12.16 7.59
C PRO A 69 -20.80 -11.00 6.60
N LEU A 70 -19.75 -10.89 5.77
CA LEU A 70 -19.59 -9.79 4.81
C LEU A 70 -20.82 -9.60 3.91
N GLU A 71 -21.41 -10.68 3.39
CA GLU A 71 -22.60 -10.61 2.53
C GLU A 71 -23.78 -9.94 3.24
N GLN A 72 -24.04 -10.31 4.50
CA GLN A 72 -25.11 -9.73 5.31
C GLN A 72 -24.80 -8.30 5.74
N TYR A 73 -23.53 -7.98 5.98
CA TYR A 73 -23.10 -6.60 6.22
C TYR A 73 -23.39 -5.72 5.01
N LEU A 74 -22.99 -6.15 3.81
CA LEU A 74 -23.20 -5.40 2.57
C LEU A 74 -24.69 -5.23 2.25
N GLU A 75 -25.49 -6.28 2.43
CA GLU A 75 -26.93 -6.23 2.23
C GLU A 75 -27.62 -5.23 3.17
N LYS A 76 -27.20 -5.19 4.44
CA LYS A 76 -27.82 -4.32 5.46
C LYS A 76 -27.34 -2.88 5.43
N THR A 77 -26.07 -2.65 5.10
CA THR A 77 -25.47 -1.31 5.10
C THR A 77 -25.52 -0.64 3.72
N GLY A 78 -25.76 -1.41 2.66
CA GLY A 78 -25.70 -0.91 1.28
C GLY A 78 -24.32 -0.41 0.88
N ALA A 79 -23.27 -0.75 1.64
CA ALA A 79 -21.91 -0.29 1.40
C ALA A 79 -21.42 -0.76 0.03
N LEU A 80 -20.80 0.16 -0.71
CA LEU A 80 -20.33 -0.12 -2.06
C LEU A 80 -19.01 -0.91 -2.03
N THR A 81 -18.85 -1.84 -2.97
CA THR A 81 -17.66 -2.74 -3.02
C THR A 81 -16.76 -2.47 -4.23
N GLY A 82 -15.61 -3.15 -4.27
CA GLY A 82 -14.70 -3.11 -5.42
C GLY A 82 -13.98 -1.77 -5.53
N TRP A 83 -14.24 -1.01 -6.59
CA TRP A 83 -13.70 0.34 -6.79
C TRP A 83 -14.72 1.45 -6.45
N GLN A 84 -15.97 1.07 -6.17
CA GLN A 84 -17.04 2.03 -5.92
C GLN A 84 -16.94 2.72 -4.55
N TRP A 85 -16.18 2.14 -3.60
CA TRP A 85 -15.89 2.76 -2.29
C TRP A 85 -15.24 4.14 -2.41
N ILE A 86 -14.59 4.47 -3.54
CA ILE A 86 -14.02 5.80 -3.77
C ILE A 86 -15.11 6.89 -3.69
N SER A 87 -16.34 6.56 -4.09
CA SER A 87 -17.49 7.48 -3.97
C SER A 87 -17.94 7.70 -2.53
N GLU A 88 -17.58 6.79 -1.62
CA GLU A 88 -17.92 6.82 -0.19
C GLU A 88 -16.85 7.54 0.66
N LEU A 89 -15.79 8.10 0.04
CA LEU A 89 -14.75 8.87 0.75
C LEU A 89 -15.28 10.09 1.53
N GLY A 90 -16.51 10.52 1.24
CA GLY A 90 -17.20 11.55 2.02
C GLY A 90 -17.66 11.09 3.40
N TYR A 91 -17.70 9.78 3.65
CA TYR A 91 -18.06 9.22 4.95
C TYR A 91 -16.84 9.06 5.85
N GLY A 92 -16.99 9.44 7.12
CA GLY A 92 -15.88 9.50 8.07
C GLY A 92 -15.22 8.14 8.33
N ASP A 93 -16.01 7.09 8.45
CA ASP A 93 -15.57 5.70 8.63
C ASP A 93 -14.84 5.11 7.41
N VAL A 94 -15.13 5.62 6.21
CA VAL A 94 -14.47 5.22 4.95
C VAL A 94 -13.24 6.07 4.64
N ALA A 95 -13.17 7.33 5.09
CA ALA A 95 -12.06 8.24 4.79
C ALA A 95 -10.64 7.68 5.12
N PRO A 96 -10.39 6.97 6.25
CA PRO A 96 -9.11 6.33 6.52
C PRO A 96 -8.71 5.28 5.47
N LEU A 97 -9.67 4.65 4.79
CA LEU A 97 -9.42 3.65 3.75
C LEU A 97 -8.59 4.21 2.60
N LEU A 98 -8.66 5.52 2.34
CA LEU A 98 -7.80 6.20 1.37
C LEU A 98 -6.31 6.04 1.71
N GLY A 99 -5.95 6.23 2.98
CA GLY A 99 -4.58 6.05 3.45
C GLY A 99 -4.11 4.60 3.30
N VAL A 100 -4.98 3.64 3.64
CA VAL A 100 -4.71 2.21 3.41
C VAL A 100 -4.49 1.90 1.93
N ALA A 101 -5.31 2.44 1.04
CA ALA A 101 -5.18 2.26 -0.40
C ALA A 101 -3.85 2.82 -0.93
N VAL A 102 -3.43 4.00 -0.47
CA VAL A 102 -2.13 4.59 -0.80
C VAL A 102 -0.99 3.69 -0.32
N LEU A 103 -1.03 3.22 0.93
CA LEU A 103 -0.01 2.33 1.49
C LEU A 103 0.06 0.99 0.74
N ALA A 104 -1.08 0.40 0.40
CA ALA A 104 -1.15 -0.84 -0.38
C ALA A 104 -0.59 -0.66 -1.81
N SER A 105 -0.76 0.54 -2.39
CA SER A 105 -0.27 0.85 -3.74
C SER A 105 1.25 1.02 -3.83
N ILE A 106 1.97 1.13 -2.71
CA ILE A 106 3.43 1.37 -2.70
C ILE A 106 4.16 0.28 -3.50
N THR A 107 3.83 -0.98 -3.26
CA THR A 107 4.43 -2.11 -3.97
C THR A 107 4.22 -2.00 -5.47
N LEU A 108 2.99 -1.69 -5.90
CA LEU A 108 2.66 -1.52 -7.31
C LEU A 108 3.49 -0.39 -7.95
N VAL A 109 3.60 0.76 -7.30
CA VAL A 109 4.40 1.90 -7.76
C VAL A 109 5.88 1.52 -7.86
N CYS A 110 6.44 0.84 -6.87
CA CYS A 110 7.83 0.39 -6.88
C CYS A 110 8.12 -0.55 -8.06
N TYR A 111 7.24 -1.54 -8.31
CA TYR A 111 7.39 -2.45 -9.45
C TYR A 111 7.21 -1.74 -10.79
N LEU A 112 6.32 -0.76 -10.90
CA LEU A 112 6.19 0.07 -12.11
C LEU A 112 7.49 0.83 -12.40
N VAL A 113 8.09 1.45 -11.38
CA VAL A 113 9.36 2.18 -11.54
C VAL A 113 10.50 1.23 -11.94
N LEU A 114 10.58 0.06 -11.31
CA LEU A 114 11.57 -0.97 -11.68
C LEU A 114 11.36 -1.48 -13.11
N PHE A 115 10.11 -1.67 -13.54
CA PHE A 115 9.77 -2.06 -14.91
C PHE A 115 10.33 -1.04 -15.92
N PHE A 116 10.09 0.25 -15.71
CA PHE A 116 10.62 1.30 -16.59
C PHE A 116 12.15 1.31 -16.64
N GLN A 117 12.82 1.12 -15.50
CA GLN A 117 14.29 1.05 -15.46
C GLN A 117 14.83 -0.18 -16.19
N PHE A 118 14.24 -1.36 -16.00
CA PHE A 118 14.67 -2.58 -16.67
C PHE A 118 14.45 -2.52 -18.18
N LEU A 119 13.39 -1.82 -18.62
CA LEU A 119 13.13 -1.57 -20.03
C LEU A 119 14.23 -0.68 -20.65
N GLN A 120 14.61 0.40 -19.97
CA GLN A 120 15.70 1.29 -20.40
C GLN A 120 17.07 0.60 -20.42
N ARG A 121 17.33 -0.29 -19.45
CA ARG A 121 18.58 -1.08 -19.40
C ARG A 121 18.62 -2.27 -20.37
N GLY A 122 17.50 -2.64 -20.99
CA GLY A 122 17.43 -3.80 -21.88
C GLY A 122 17.56 -5.16 -21.17
N ALA A 123 17.30 -5.22 -19.86
CA ALA A 123 17.45 -6.42 -19.04
C ALA A 123 16.25 -7.37 -19.21
N LYS A 124 16.18 -8.08 -20.35
CA LYS A 124 15.00 -8.86 -20.77
C LYS A 124 14.44 -9.83 -19.72
N PRO A 125 15.25 -10.63 -19.00
CA PRO A 125 14.70 -11.56 -17.99
C PRO A 125 14.00 -10.83 -16.84
N LEU A 126 14.58 -9.72 -16.36
CA LEU A 126 14.01 -8.94 -15.26
C LEU A 126 12.73 -8.22 -15.68
N VAL A 127 12.66 -7.75 -16.92
CA VAL A 127 11.44 -7.17 -17.49
C VAL A 127 10.30 -8.20 -17.49
N VAL A 128 10.56 -9.43 -17.93
CA VAL A 128 9.53 -10.49 -17.97
C VAL A 128 8.98 -10.79 -16.58
N ILE A 129 9.86 -10.98 -15.60
CA ILE A 129 9.43 -11.24 -14.20
C ILE A 129 8.59 -10.07 -13.68
N THR A 130 9.04 -8.84 -13.88
CA THR A 130 8.35 -7.63 -13.40
C THR A 130 6.98 -7.46 -14.06
N VAL A 131 6.83 -7.79 -15.34
CA VAL A 131 5.55 -7.77 -16.05
C VAL A 131 4.58 -8.80 -15.47
N ILE A 132 5.05 -10.00 -15.16
CA ILE A 132 4.24 -11.05 -14.55
C ILE A 132 3.74 -10.60 -13.16
N GLU A 133 4.61 -10.03 -12.34
CA GLU A 133 4.24 -9.48 -11.02
C GLU A 133 3.21 -8.36 -11.13
N LEU A 134 3.42 -7.40 -12.03
CA LEU A 134 2.46 -6.32 -12.31
C LEU A 134 1.12 -6.86 -12.77
N PHE A 135 1.12 -7.89 -13.62
CA PHE A 135 -0.10 -8.53 -14.07
C PHE A 135 -0.89 -9.13 -12.90
N PHE A 136 -0.25 -9.88 -12.00
CA PHE A 136 -0.92 -10.46 -10.83
C PHE A 136 -1.42 -9.40 -9.85
N MET A 137 -0.66 -8.33 -9.61
CA MET A 137 -1.10 -7.22 -8.76
C MET A 137 -2.34 -6.53 -9.33
N LEU A 138 -2.37 -6.26 -10.64
CA LEU A 138 -3.52 -5.64 -11.30
C LEU A 138 -4.73 -6.58 -11.33
N LEU A 139 -4.50 -7.88 -11.56
CA LEU A 139 -5.54 -8.90 -11.53
C LEU A 139 -6.18 -8.99 -10.13
N SER A 140 -5.37 -8.96 -9.07
CA SER A 140 -5.85 -8.91 -7.68
C SER A 140 -6.65 -7.63 -7.42
N ALA A 141 -6.17 -6.47 -7.85
CA ALA A 141 -6.84 -5.19 -7.65
C ALA A 141 -8.13 -5.02 -8.48
N SER A 142 -8.29 -5.78 -9.56
CA SER A 142 -9.44 -5.65 -10.47
C SER A 142 -10.77 -6.16 -9.89
N ASN A 143 -10.74 -6.90 -8.77
CA ASN A 143 -11.91 -7.59 -8.19
C ASN A 143 -12.56 -8.61 -9.16
N LEU A 144 -11.85 -9.06 -10.21
CA LEU A 144 -12.34 -10.05 -11.18
C LEU A 144 -12.30 -11.49 -10.65
N ILE A 145 -11.38 -11.77 -9.72
CA ILE A 145 -11.28 -13.07 -9.06
C ILE A 145 -11.96 -12.95 -7.71
N GLN A 146 -13.27 -13.19 -7.68
CA GLN A 146 -13.98 -13.47 -6.44
C GLN A 146 -13.93 -14.98 -6.22
N ILE A 147 -13.19 -15.40 -5.19
CA ILE A 147 -13.25 -16.78 -4.72
C ILE A 147 -14.63 -16.92 -4.08
N SER A 148 -15.60 -17.44 -4.83
CA SER A 148 -16.91 -17.79 -4.29
C SER A 148 -16.70 -18.83 -3.20
N HIS A 149 -17.06 -18.49 -1.96
CA HIS A 149 -17.06 -19.39 -0.81
C HIS A 149 -18.45 -20.00 -0.60
#